data_AF-A0A6I6MPY4-F1
#
_entry.id   AF-A0A6I6MPY4-F1
#
_cell.length_a   1.000
_cell.length_b   1.000
_cell.length_c   1.000
_cell.angle_alpha   90.00
_cell.angle_beta   90.00
_cell.angle_gamma   90.00
#
_symmetry.space_group_name_H-M   'P 1'
#
loop_
_entity.id
_entity.type
_entity.pdbx_description
1 polymer ?
#
loop_
_entity_poly.entity_id
_entity_poly.type
_entity_poly.pdbx_seq_one_letter_code
_entity_poly.pdbx_strand_id
1 'polypeptide(L)'
;MTRSFKPHSPRRSAQDALAHVTAEIVRLLDEGVMPWRAPWDAKLAMAATPGLPLRHTGEPYRGANVVLLWAAQMARGYSKRTWLTYRQAAQLGGQVRKGEKACPVIYYGQAIAKNEKRPAMGDDGEPARGYRFVKLFLVFNCEQIDDLPPHIGVEITPEPQAPDALDAWIGRLGAKIIVGGASAHYAPVTDTIHMPPRVSFLSDEHERATKYHELAHWTGHTSRLDRLGDYFTDRKAKFHEELVAELASATLGAMIGLAPSHLEDHAAYISDWAKLVRESPRAFLSAGAKAQAAVDWLIAHAGHPAGPSLTAHTSEAEVEALTSYQASGGVHASV
;
A
#
# COMPACT_ATOMS: atom_id res chain seq x y z
N MET A 1 2.27 44.54 -33.60
CA MET A 1 1.98 43.96 -32.27
C MET A 1 2.28 42.46 -32.33
N THR A 2 3.49 42.07 -31.95
CA THR A 2 3.94 40.67 -31.89
C THR A 2 3.31 39.99 -30.67
N ARG A 3 2.44 39.00 -30.90
CA ARG A 3 1.91 38.15 -29.82
C ARG A 3 3.05 37.30 -29.27
N SER A 4 3.48 37.64 -28.06
CA SER A 4 4.39 36.83 -27.24
C SER A 4 3.74 35.46 -26.99
N PHE A 5 4.32 34.41 -27.57
CA PHE A 5 3.98 33.03 -27.24
C PHE A 5 4.53 32.74 -25.84
N LYS A 6 3.64 32.65 -24.85
CA LYS A 6 4.00 32.09 -23.54
C LYS A 6 4.17 30.58 -23.70
N PRO A 7 5.31 30.00 -23.30
CA PRO A 7 5.47 28.55 -23.30
C PRO A 7 4.45 27.95 -22.33
N HIS A 8 3.60 27.05 -22.83
CA HIS A 8 2.69 26.27 -22.00
C HIS A 8 3.54 25.27 -21.22
N SER A 9 3.64 25.45 -19.90
CA SER A 9 4.25 24.42 -19.04
C SER A 9 3.43 23.13 -19.20
N PRO A 10 4.06 21.97 -19.45
CA PRO A 10 3.32 20.72 -19.61
C PRO A 10 2.57 20.44 -18.30
N ARG A 11 1.24 20.45 -18.37
CA ARG A 11 0.39 20.03 -17.26
C ARG A 11 0.63 18.52 -17.09
N ARG A 12 1.30 18.09 -16.02
CA ARG A 12 1.27 16.68 -15.58
C ARG A 12 -0.15 16.40 -15.10
N SER A 13 -1.04 16.01 -16.01
CA SER A 13 -2.45 15.80 -15.70
C SER A 13 -2.62 14.54 -14.84
N ALA A 14 -3.79 14.40 -14.20
CA ALA A 14 -4.18 13.15 -13.53
C ALA A 14 -4.13 11.94 -14.48
N GLN A 15 -4.37 12.16 -15.77
CA GLN A 15 -4.30 11.13 -16.79
C GLN A 15 -2.86 10.72 -17.08
N ASP A 16 -1.92 11.66 -17.13
CA ASP A 16 -0.49 11.36 -17.30
C ASP A 16 0.06 10.62 -16.07
N ALA A 17 -0.39 11.01 -14.87
CA ALA A 17 -0.07 10.33 -13.62
C ALA A 17 -0.49 8.86 -13.66
N LEU A 18 -1.74 8.63 -14.04
CA LEU A 18 -2.34 7.30 -14.15
C LEU A 18 -1.64 6.46 -15.21
N ALA A 19 -1.42 7.02 -16.41
CA ALA A 19 -0.77 6.33 -17.51
C ALA A 19 0.66 5.90 -17.17
N HIS A 20 1.42 6.78 -16.52
CA HIS A 20 2.79 6.46 -16.11
C HIS A 20 2.85 5.36 -15.05
N VAL A 21 2.01 5.45 -14.02
CA VAL A 21 1.90 4.42 -12.97
C VAL A 21 1.48 3.08 -13.56
N THR A 22 0.52 3.09 -14.49
CA THR A 22 0.08 1.89 -15.20
C THR A 22 1.23 1.25 -15.97
N ALA A 23 1.96 2.05 -16.76
CA ALA A 23 3.06 1.55 -17.55
C ALA A 23 4.15 0.90 -16.69
N GLU A 24 4.43 1.47 -15.51
CA GLU A 24 5.41 0.90 -14.59
C GLU A 24 4.93 -0.42 -13.99
N ILE A 25 3.70 -0.50 -13.49
CA ILE A 25 3.12 -1.75 -12.96
C ILE A 25 3.11 -2.84 -14.04
N VAL A 26 2.71 -2.48 -15.26
CA VAL A 26 2.67 -3.41 -16.39
C VAL A 26 4.07 -3.91 -16.73
N ARG A 27 5.08 -3.02 -16.77
CA ARG A 27 6.48 -3.41 -17.00
C ARG A 27 6.94 -4.45 -15.98
N LEU A 28 6.64 -4.23 -14.70
CA LEU A 28 6.99 -5.15 -13.62
C LEU A 28 6.29 -6.50 -13.76
N LEU A 29 4.99 -6.50 -14.08
CA LEU A 29 4.23 -7.72 -14.29
C LEU A 29 4.73 -8.49 -15.54
N ASP A 30 5.09 -7.80 -16.62
CA ASP A 30 5.69 -8.41 -17.82
C ASP A 30 7.04 -9.08 -17.51
N GLU A 31 7.81 -8.52 -16.57
CA GLU A 31 9.06 -9.09 -16.05
C GLU A 31 8.82 -10.26 -15.06
N GLY A 32 7.56 -10.64 -14.84
CA GLY A 32 7.19 -11.72 -13.91
C GLY A 32 7.23 -11.30 -12.44
N VAL A 33 7.35 -10.01 -12.15
CA VAL A 33 7.43 -9.48 -10.78
C VAL A 33 6.05 -9.05 -10.32
N MET A 34 5.53 -9.68 -9.26
CA MET A 34 4.37 -9.20 -8.50
C MET A 34 4.86 -8.48 -7.23
N PRO A 35 4.83 -7.14 -7.19
CA PRO A 35 5.41 -6.38 -6.08
C PRO A 35 4.73 -6.62 -4.73
N TRP A 36 3.45 -7.01 -4.73
CA TRP A 36 2.67 -7.32 -3.53
C TRP A 36 2.74 -8.79 -3.12
N ARG A 37 3.35 -9.65 -3.94
CA ARG A 37 3.57 -11.07 -3.66
C ARG A 37 5.05 -11.43 -3.75
N ALA A 38 5.94 -10.47 -3.48
CA ALA A 38 7.36 -10.46 -3.86
C ALA A 38 7.98 -11.86 -4.08
N PRO A 39 8.54 -12.17 -5.26
CA PRO A 39 9.25 -13.43 -5.49
C PRO A 39 10.56 -13.39 -4.70
N TRP A 40 10.71 -14.24 -3.67
CA TRP A 40 11.94 -14.30 -2.90
C TRP A 40 13.00 -15.05 -3.71
N ASP A 41 13.97 -14.32 -4.25
CA ASP A 41 15.35 -14.74 -3.98
C ASP A 41 15.58 -14.46 -2.50
N ALA A 42 15.72 -15.52 -1.71
CA ALA A 42 15.93 -15.45 -0.27
C ALA A 42 17.08 -14.51 0.11
N LYS A 43 18.11 -14.33 -0.75
CA LYS A 43 19.23 -13.42 -0.49
C LYS A 43 18.87 -11.94 -0.65
N LEU A 44 18.07 -11.59 -1.66
CA LEU A 44 17.65 -10.20 -1.89
C LEU A 44 16.63 -9.75 -0.84
N ALA A 45 15.76 -10.66 -0.44
CA ALA A 45 14.73 -10.38 0.54
C ALA A 45 15.24 -10.38 1.99
N MET A 46 16.40 -10.98 2.25
CA MET A 46 17.17 -10.77 3.50
C MET A 46 17.86 -9.40 3.57
N ALA A 47 18.06 -8.71 2.45
CA ALA A 47 18.70 -7.38 2.41
C ALA A 47 17.69 -6.22 2.50
N ALA A 48 16.42 -6.44 2.17
CA ALA A 48 15.36 -5.44 2.25
C ALA A 48 14.70 -5.45 3.63
N THR A 49 14.58 -4.27 4.26
CA THR A 49 13.83 -4.13 5.51
C THR A 49 12.35 -4.47 5.26
N PRO A 50 11.80 -5.51 5.92
CA PRO A 50 10.39 -5.84 5.82
C PRO A 50 9.48 -4.66 6.22
N GLY A 51 8.37 -4.52 5.51
CA GLY A 51 7.26 -3.69 5.93
C GLY A 51 6.82 -2.62 4.92
N LEU A 52 5.96 -1.71 5.38
CA LEU A 52 5.37 -0.69 4.52
C LEU A 52 6.42 0.35 4.11
N PRO A 53 6.40 0.82 2.85
CA PRO A 53 7.20 1.98 2.44
C PRO A 53 6.82 3.17 3.31
N LEU A 54 7.82 3.93 3.76
CA LEU A 54 7.66 5.07 4.65
C LEU A 54 7.97 6.38 3.95
N ARG A 55 7.27 7.43 4.35
CA ARG A 55 7.65 8.82 4.06
C ARG A 55 8.84 9.19 4.93
N HIS A 56 9.55 10.27 4.59
CA HIS A 56 10.61 10.84 5.45
C HIS A 56 10.20 11.12 6.91
N THR A 57 8.90 11.27 7.19
CA THR A 57 8.34 11.47 8.52
C THR A 57 8.15 10.17 9.32
N GLY A 58 8.39 9.01 8.72
CA GLY A 58 8.09 7.70 9.28
C GLY A 58 6.64 7.25 9.08
N GLU A 59 5.77 8.09 8.50
CA GLU A 59 4.40 7.71 8.17
C GLU A 59 4.37 6.72 6.98
N PRO A 60 3.61 5.62 7.07
CA PRO A 60 3.51 4.67 5.97
C PRO A 60 2.78 5.25 4.77
N TYR A 61 3.24 4.88 3.57
CA TYR A 61 2.46 5.03 2.34
C TYR A 61 1.21 4.14 2.39
N ARG A 62 0.22 4.50 1.58
CA ARG A 62 -1.12 3.91 1.62
C ARG A 62 -1.63 3.56 0.22
N GLY A 63 -2.49 2.56 0.14
CA GLY A 63 -3.14 2.10 -1.09
C GLY A 63 -2.13 1.71 -2.19
N ALA A 64 -2.42 2.09 -3.43
CA ALA A 64 -1.59 1.71 -4.59
C ALA A 64 -0.11 2.15 -4.50
N ASN A 65 0.20 3.19 -3.71
CA ASN A 65 1.59 3.63 -3.52
C ASN A 65 2.44 2.59 -2.79
N VAL A 66 1.86 1.81 -1.89
CA VAL A 66 2.57 0.72 -1.19
C VAL A 66 3.15 -0.24 -2.22
N VAL A 67 2.29 -0.65 -3.16
CA VAL A 67 2.66 -1.59 -4.22
C VAL A 67 3.71 -1.02 -5.16
N LEU A 68 3.55 0.23 -5.59
CA LEU A 68 4.50 0.89 -6.49
C LEU A 68 5.90 0.99 -5.89
N LEU A 69 5.96 1.34 -4.61
CA LEU A 69 7.23 1.53 -3.92
C LEU A 69 7.90 0.20 -3.57
N TRP A 70 7.15 -0.84 -3.20
CA TRP A 70 7.71 -2.20 -3.11
C TRP A 70 8.30 -2.63 -4.44
N ALA A 71 7.61 -2.36 -5.54
CA ALA A 71 8.10 -2.73 -6.85
C ALA A 71 9.41 -2.03 -7.20
N ALA A 72 9.47 -0.73 -6.95
CA ALA A 72 10.66 0.07 -7.18
C ALA A 72 11.81 -0.34 -6.25
N GLN A 73 11.51 -0.68 -4.99
CA GLN A 73 12.47 -1.21 -4.04
C GLN A 73 13.09 -2.51 -4.54
N MET A 74 12.26 -3.46 -4.96
CA MET A 74 12.70 -4.77 -5.46
C MET A 74 13.48 -4.65 -6.77
N ALA A 75 12.94 -3.94 -7.76
CA ALA A 75 13.56 -3.83 -9.08
C ALA A 75 14.92 -3.12 -9.05
N ARG A 76 15.19 -2.34 -8.01
CA ARG A 76 16.42 -1.54 -7.86
C ARG A 76 17.30 -1.98 -6.69
N GLY A 77 16.89 -3.03 -5.97
CA GLY A 77 17.65 -3.61 -4.86
C GLY A 77 17.83 -2.68 -3.66
N TYR A 78 16.86 -1.82 -3.36
CA TYR A 78 16.94 -0.94 -2.20
C TYR A 78 16.67 -1.71 -0.89
N SER A 79 17.57 -1.54 0.08
CA SER A 79 17.49 -2.13 1.41
C SER A 79 16.55 -1.34 2.36
N LYS A 80 16.42 -0.03 2.12
CA LYS A 80 15.63 0.91 2.90
C LYS A 80 14.25 1.09 2.28
N ARG A 81 13.24 1.32 3.12
CA ARG A 81 11.85 1.53 2.70
C ARG A 81 11.42 3.00 2.82
N THR A 82 12.34 3.90 3.18
CA THR A 82 12.07 5.34 3.32
C THR A 82 12.23 6.11 2.01
N TRP A 83 11.21 6.91 1.65
CA TRP A 83 11.13 7.66 0.40
C TRP A 83 10.87 9.15 0.62
N LEU A 84 11.49 9.97 -0.24
CA LEU A 84 11.48 11.43 -0.16
C LEU A 84 11.31 12.04 -1.55
N THR A 85 10.56 13.14 -1.67
CA THR A 85 10.63 13.97 -2.88
C THR A 85 11.99 14.67 -2.97
N TYR A 86 12.41 15.06 -4.18
CA TYR A 86 13.63 15.87 -4.37
C TYR A 86 13.65 17.12 -3.48
N ARG A 87 12.49 17.79 -3.36
CA ARG A 87 12.37 19.01 -2.56
C ARG A 87 12.55 18.73 -1.07
N GLN A 88 11.98 17.64 -0.56
CA GLN A 88 12.16 17.22 0.83
C GLN A 88 13.62 16.87 1.11
N ALA A 89 14.27 16.12 0.21
CA ALA A 89 15.70 15.82 0.31
C ALA A 89 16.54 17.11 0.43
N ALA A 90 16.33 18.06 -0.49
CA ALA A 90 17.04 19.34 -0.48
C ALA A 90 16.76 20.19 0.77
N GLN A 91 15.53 20.16 1.30
CA GLN A 91 15.18 20.85 2.55
C GLN A 91 15.87 20.25 3.78
N LEU A 92 16.20 18.96 3.73
CA LEU A 92 16.95 18.25 4.76
C LEU A 92 18.47 18.35 4.58
N GLY A 93 18.94 19.13 3.59
CA GLY A 93 20.37 19.26 3.26
C GLY A 93 20.91 18.15 2.35
N GLY A 94 20.08 17.17 1.98
CA GLY A 94 20.48 16.06 1.14
C GLY A 94 20.42 16.36 -0.35
N GLN A 95 21.26 15.66 -1.12
CA GLN A 95 21.35 15.81 -2.58
C GLN A 95 21.14 14.46 -3.26
N VAL A 96 20.11 14.37 -4.11
CA VAL A 96 19.91 13.20 -4.99
C VAL A 96 21.12 13.08 -5.91
N ARG A 97 21.73 11.89 -5.96
CA ARG A 97 22.91 11.66 -6.81
C ARG A 97 22.60 11.84 -8.28
N LYS A 98 23.59 12.32 -9.03
CA LYS A 98 23.45 12.54 -10.48
C LYS A 98 23.18 11.22 -11.20
N GLY A 99 22.09 11.16 -11.96
CA GLY A 99 21.70 10.00 -12.76
C GLY A 99 20.62 9.12 -12.12
N GLU A 100 20.39 9.28 -10.82
CA GLU A 100 19.33 8.57 -10.09
C GLU A 100 17.94 8.83 -10.69
N LYS A 101 17.10 7.79 -10.71
CA LYS A 101 15.75 7.87 -11.27
C LYS A 101 14.72 7.89 -10.15
N ALA A 102 13.78 8.81 -10.23
CA ALA A 102 12.65 8.83 -9.30
C ALA A 102 11.71 7.62 -9.50
N CYS A 103 10.92 7.33 -8.48
CA CYS A 103 9.75 6.47 -8.52
C CYS A 103 8.48 7.35 -8.47
N PRO A 104 7.47 7.11 -9.32
CA PRO A 104 6.20 7.81 -9.26
C PRO A 104 5.31 7.33 -8.10
N VAL A 105 4.68 8.26 -7.41
CA VAL A 105 3.60 8.00 -6.44
C VAL A 105 2.40 8.90 -6.72
N ILE A 106 1.22 8.41 -6.36
CA ILE A 106 -0.04 9.10 -6.59
C ILE A 106 -0.55 9.74 -5.30
N TYR A 107 -0.94 11.00 -5.39
CA TYR A 107 -1.67 11.69 -4.33
C TYR A 107 -3.12 11.93 -4.74
N TYR A 108 -4.05 11.56 -3.86
CA TYR A 108 -5.46 11.88 -3.98
C TYR A 108 -5.80 13.03 -3.04
N GLY A 109 -6.39 14.09 -3.58
CA GLY A 109 -6.81 15.24 -2.79
C GLY A 109 -8.19 15.73 -3.18
N GLN A 110 -8.78 16.54 -2.31
CA GLN A 110 -9.96 17.34 -2.61
C GLN A 110 -9.55 18.81 -2.64
N ALA A 111 -10.07 19.56 -3.62
CA ALA A 111 -9.89 21.00 -3.70
C ALA A 111 -11.24 21.67 -3.93
N ILE A 112 -11.38 22.86 -3.36
CA ILE A 112 -12.48 23.76 -3.67
C ILE A 112 -12.02 24.62 -4.84
N ALA A 113 -12.86 24.77 -5.87
CA ALA A 113 -12.52 25.60 -7.02
C ALA A 113 -12.32 27.05 -6.56
N LYS A 114 -11.12 27.61 -6.79
CA LYS A 114 -10.74 28.96 -6.32
C LYS A 114 -11.36 30.11 -7.13
N ASN A 115 -12.25 29.83 -8.07
CA ASN A 115 -12.89 30.85 -8.91
C ASN A 115 -14.39 30.73 -8.83
N GLU A 116 -14.97 31.32 -7.78
CA GLU A 116 -16.19 32.12 -7.87
C GLU A 116 -16.31 32.91 -6.55
N LYS A 117 -16.62 34.21 -6.63
CA LYS A 117 -16.78 35.09 -5.45
C LYS A 117 -18.02 34.73 -4.59
N ARG A 118 -18.67 33.61 -4.88
CA ARG A 118 -19.67 32.90 -4.08
C ARG A 118 -19.49 31.41 -4.33
N PRO A 119 -19.57 30.52 -3.32
CA PRO A 119 -19.69 29.10 -3.60
C PRO A 119 -20.95 28.91 -4.48
N ALA A 120 -20.80 28.25 -5.63
CA ALA A 120 -21.96 27.78 -6.37
C ALA A 120 -22.79 26.92 -5.41
N MET A 121 -24.07 27.24 -5.23
CA MET A 121 -24.99 26.38 -4.48
C MET A 121 -25.33 25.18 -5.36
N GLY A 122 -25.30 23.98 -4.77
CA GLY A 122 -25.95 22.81 -5.34
C GLY A 122 -27.47 23.00 -5.42
N ASP A 123 -28.14 22.13 -6.16
CA ASP A 123 -29.61 22.12 -6.30
C ASP A 123 -30.34 21.90 -4.95
N ASP A 124 -29.59 21.47 -3.93
CA ASP A 124 -29.98 21.24 -2.53
C ASP A 124 -29.68 22.42 -1.58
N GLY A 125 -29.06 23.50 -2.07
CA GLY A 125 -28.63 24.63 -1.24
C GLY A 125 -27.33 24.40 -0.46
N GLU A 126 -26.64 23.28 -0.67
CA GLU A 126 -25.33 23.03 -0.07
C GLU A 126 -24.20 23.67 -0.92
N PRO A 127 -23.09 24.12 -0.32
CA PRO A 127 -21.96 24.64 -1.08
C PRO A 127 -21.39 23.56 -2.02
N ALA A 128 -21.13 23.93 -3.28
CA ALA A 128 -20.65 23.02 -4.32
C ALA A 128 -19.53 22.10 -3.80
N ARG A 129 -19.80 20.79 -3.84
CA ARG A 129 -18.87 19.73 -3.44
C ARG A 129 -17.52 19.97 -4.11
N GLY A 130 -16.46 20.07 -3.30
CA GLY A 130 -15.09 20.17 -3.80
C GLY A 130 -14.77 19.06 -4.80
N TYR A 131 -13.95 19.36 -5.81
CA TYR A 131 -13.56 18.37 -6.81
C TYR A 131 -12.42 17.51 -6.28
N ARG A 132 -12.49 16.21 -6.57
CA ARG A 132 -11.40 15.26 -6.31
C ARG A 132 -10.36 15.39 -7.43
N PHE A 133 -9.09 15.36 -7.08
CA PHE A 133 -8.00 15.38 -8.03
C PHE A 133 -6.95 14.33 -7.69
N VAL A 134 -6.20 13.94 -8.72
CA VAL A 134 -5.08 13.02 -8.65
C VAL A 134 -3.82 13.76 -9.09
N LYS A 135 -2.74 13.70 -8.31
CA LYS A 135 -1.44 14.28 -8.65
C LYS A 135 -0.37 13.20 -8.67
N LEU A 136 0.56 13.34 -9.62
CA LEU A 136 1.80 12.58 -9.64
C LEU A 136 2.87 13.31 -8.84
N PHE A 137 3.44 12.62 -7.86
CA PHE A 137 4.69 13.02 -7.23
C PHE A 137 5.80 12.06 -7.64
N LEU A 138 7.02 12.58 -7.62
CA LEU A 138 8.23 11.81 -7.90
C LEU A 138 9.04 11.76 -6.60
N VAL A 139 9.30 10.55 -6.13
CA VAL A 139 10.03 10.28 -4.90
C VAL A 139 11.30 9.47 -5.20
N PHE A 140 12.28 9.59 -4.33
CA PHE A 140 13.55 8.89 -4.36
C PHE A 140 13.66 8.11 -3.06
N ASN A 141 14.23 6.91 -3.12
CA ASN A 141 14.59 6.18 -1.93
C ASN A 141 15.71 6.94 -1.20
N CYS A 142 15.76 6.90 0.13
CA CYS A 142 16.83 7.56 0.89
C CYS A 142 18.23 7.08 0.47
N GLU A 143 18.37 5.83 0.00
CA GLU A 143 19.63 5.31 -0.52
C GLU A 143 20.11 6.03 -1.78
N GLN A 144 19.24 6.77 -2.49
CA GLN A 144 19.58 7.57 -3.69
C GLN A 144 20.14 8.97 -3.38
N ILE A 145 20.20 9.34 -2.09
CA ILE A 145 20.40 10.71 -1.65
C ILE A 145 21.59 10.76 -0.71
N ASP A 146 22.58 11.60 -1.05
CA ASP A 146 23.73 11.85 -0.19
C ASP A 146 23.41 12.97 0.82
N ASP A 147 24.19 13.05 1.89
CA ASP A 147 24.12 14.11 2.92
C ASP A 147 22.77 14.24 3.67
N LEU A 148 21.96 13.17 3.69
CA LEU A 148 20.76 13.14 4.53
C LEU A 148 21.11 13.10 6.02
N PRO A 149 20.30 13.72 6.90
CA PRO A 149 20.46 13.60 8.34
C PRO A 149 20.41 12.13 8.78
N PRO A 150 21.23 11.70 9.77
CA PRO A 150 21.37 10.29 10.14
C PRO A 150 20.07 9.58 10.56
N HIS A 151 19.09 10.33 11.08
CA HIS A 151 17.79 9.78 11.50
C HIS A 151 16.86 9.46 10.32
N ILE A 152 17.13 10.00 9.12
CA ILE A 152 16.33 9.73 7.92
C ILE A 152 16.75 8.39 7.32
N GLY A 153 15.78 7.49 7.11
CA GLY A 153 16.08 6.14 6.62
C GLY A 153 16.58 5.19 7.71
N VAL A 154 16.42 5.55 8.99
CA VAL A 154 16.51 4.59 10.09
C VAL A 154 15.33 3.64 9.96
N GLU A 155 15.64 2.35 9.86
CA GLU A 155 14.65 1.31 9.59
C GLU A 155 14.36 0.52 10.85
N ILE A 156 13.08 0.46 11.20
CA ILE A 156 12.57 -0.38 12.28
C ILE A 156 11.85 -1.56 11.62
N THR A 157 12.51 -2.71 11.58
CA THR A 157 11.90 -3.95 11.12
C THR A 157 10.80 -4.35 12.11
N PRO A 158 9.56 -4.57 11.66
CA PRO A 158 8.54 -5.14 12.54
C PRO A 158 8.96 -6.53 12.99
N GLU A 159 8.88 -6.81 14.29
CA GLU A 159 9.22 -8.12 14.84
C GLU A 159 8.14 -9.16 14.50
N PRO A 160 8.52 -10.43 14.23
CA PRO A 160 7.57 -11.53 14.13
C PRO A 160 6.75 -11.64 15.41
N GLN A 161 5.44 -11.66 15.27
CA GLN A 161 4.56 -11.80 16.43
C GLN A 161 4.57 -13.23 16.98
N ALA A 162 4.18 -13.35 18.24
CA ALA A 162 3.86 -14.65 18.84
C ALA A 162 2.83 -15.42 17.97
N PRO A 163 2.93 -16.76 17.89
CA PRO A 163 2.07 -17.58 17.00
C PRO A 163 0.57 -17.28 17.14
N ASP A 164 0.09 -17.12 18.36
CA ASP A 164 -1.35 -16.93 18.66
C ASP A 164 -1.80 -15.46 18.60
N ALA A 165 -0.88 -14.51 18.36
CA ALA A 165 -1.21 -13.08 18.34
C ALA A 165 -2.25 -12.74 17.26
N LEU A 166 -2.18 -13.43 16.12
CA LEU A 166 -3.16 -13.26 15.04
C LEU A 166 -4.55 -13.74 15.48
N ASP A 167 -4.66 -14.92 16.08
CA ASP A 167 -5.95 -15.46 16.51
C ASP A 167 -6.58 -14.60 17.61
N ALA A 168 -5.78 -14.06 18.53
CA ALA A 168 -6.23 -13.08 19.51
C ALA A 168 -6.67 -11.74 18.88
N TRP A 169 -5.98 -11.29 17.82
CA TRP A 169 -6.37 -10.10 17.06
C TRP A 169 -7.68 -10.31 16.31
N ILE A 170 -7.85 -11.47 15.67
CA ILE A 170 -9.09 -11.88 15.01
C ILE A 170 -10.24 -12.01 15.99
N GLY A 171 -9.99 -12.53 17.19
CA GLY A 171 -10.98 -12.61 18.26
C GLY A 171 -11.61 -11.25 18.61
N ARG A 172 -10.85 -10.14 18.50
CA ARG A 172 -11.38 -8.79 18.71
C ARG A 172 -12.30 -8.29 17.59
N LEU A 173 -12.11 -8.79 16.37
CA LEU A 173 -12.98 -8.48 15.22
C LEU A 173 -14.35 -9.16 15.32
N GLY A 174 -14.43 -10.26 16.06
CA GLY A 174 -15.63 -11.13 16.09
C GLY A 174 -15.80 -11.98 14.84
N ALA A 175 -14.78 -12.09 13.97
CA ALA A 175 -14.83 -12.95 12.81
C ALA A 175 -14.83 -14.44 13.22
N LYS A 176 -15.83 -15.19 12.76
CA LYS A 176 -15.96 -16.61 13.10
C LYS A 176 -15.13 -17.47 12.16
N ILE A 177 -14.06 -18.07 12.69
CA ILE A 177 -13.22 -19.03 11.97
C ILE A 177 -13.67 -20.46 12.28
N ILE A 178 -13.88 -21.25 11.23
CA ILE A 178 -14.19 -22.67 11.28
C ILE A 178 -13.01 -23.43 10.69
N VAL A 179 -12.36 -24.27 11.51
CA VAL A 179 -11.24 -25.10 11.07
C VAL A 179 -11.75 -26.47 10.63
N GLY A 180 -11.41 -26.87 9.41
CA GLY A 180 -11.79 -28.14 8.81
C GLY A 180 -11.96 -28.05 7.29
N GLY A 181 -12.04 -29.20 6.62
CA GLY A 181 -12.13 -29.25 5.15
C GLY A 181 -10.79 -29.09 4.45
N ALA A 182 -10.83 -28.90 3.13
CA ALA A 182 -9.65 -28.93 2.26
C ALA A 182 -9.29 -27.57 1.62
N SER A 183 -10.08 -26.51 1.85
CA SER A 183 -9.84 -25.20 1.25
C SER A 183 -10.11 -24.05 2.22
N ALA A 184 -9.31 -22.99 2.11
CA ALA A 184 -9.58 -21.72 2.78
C ALA A 184 -10.55 -20.90 1.92
N HIS A 185 -11.54 -20.28 2.56
CA HIS A 185 -12.46 -19.33 1.91
C HIS A 185 -13.33 -18.58 2.94
N TYR A 186 -13.73 -17.36 2.60
CA TYR A 186 -14.85 -16.67 3.23
C TYR A 186 -16.19 -17.09 2.63
N ALA A 187 -17.17 -17.39 3.47
CA ALA A 187 -18.54 -17.76 3.09
C ALA A 187 -19.54 -16.64 3.47
N PRO A 188 -19.97 -15.79 2.51
CA PRO A 188 -20.79 -14.62 2.84
C PRO A 188 -22.19 -14.93 3.36
N VAL A 189 -22.76 -16.08 2.98
CA VAL A 189 -24.13 -16.47 3.40
C VAL A 189 -24.17 -16.76 4.91
N THR A 190 -23.12 -17.38 5.44
CA THR A 190 -23.02 -17.76 6.86
C THR A 190 -22.18 -16.78 7.67
N ASP A 191 -21.57 -15.79 7.03
CA ASP A 191 -20.60 -14.85 7.60
C ASP A 191 -19.46 -15.55 8.37
N THR A 192 -18.89 -16.59 7.77
CA THR A 192 -17.84 -17.43 8.36
C THR A 192 -16.61 -17.53 7.48
N ILE A 193 -15.44 -17.59 8.10
CA ILE A 193 -14.17 -17.91 7.44
C ILE A 193 -13.89 -19.40 7.68
N HIS A 194 -13.62 -20.13 6.62
CA HIS A 194 -13.22 -21.53 6.66
C HIS A 194 -11.74 -21.65 6.41
N MET A 195 -11.06 -22.47 7.22
CA MET A 195 -9.62 -22.71 7.13
C MET A 195 -9.34 -24.21 7.20
N PRO A 196 -8.44 -24.76 6.36
CA PRO A 196 -7.89 -26.10 6.56
C PRO A 196 -7.18 -26.22 7.92
N PRO A 197 -6.95 -27.45 8.42
CA PRO A 197 -6.10 -27.66 9.58
C PRO A 197 -4.71 -27.02 9.37
N ARG A 198 -4.12 -26.44 10.43
CA ARG A 198 -2.81 -25.78 10.39
C ARG A 198 -1.71 -26.63 9.75
N VAL A 199 -1.73 -27.94 10.02
CA VAL A 199 -0.79 -28.94 9.47
C VAL A 199 -0.85 -29.08 7.95
N SER A 200 -1.90 -28.56 7.30
CA SER A 200 -2.05 -28.57 5.84
C SER A 200 -1.36 -27.40 5.14
N PHE A 201 -0.87 -26.42 5.90
CA PHE A 201 -0.15 -25.26 5.35
C PHE A 201 1.35 -25.56 5.23
N LEU A 202 1.98 -24.97 4.21
CA LEU A 202 3.42 -25.07 3.97
C LEU A 202 4.27 -24.48 5.11
N SER A 203 3.75 -23.43 5.76
CA SER A 203 4.37 -22.78 6.91
C SER A 203 3.35 -21.97 7.71
N ASP A 204 3.76 -21.50 8.88
CA ASP A 204 2.96 -20.60 9.70
C ASP A 204 2.71 -19.26 8.99
N GLU A 205 3.68 -18.75 8.22
CA GLU A 205 3.52 -17.53 7.42
C GLU A 205 2.47 -17.72 6.32
N HIS A 206 2.46 -18.88 5.66
CA HIS A 206 1.45 -19.20 4.65
C HIS A 206 0.06 -19.23 5.29
N GLU A 207 -0.11 -19.90 6.43
CA GLU A 207 -1.39 -19.90 7.17
C GLU A 207 -1.84 -18.48 7.52
N ARG A 208 -0.94 -17.64 8.03
CA ARG A 208 -1.26 -16.25 8.44
C ARG A 208 -1.63 -15.37 7.24
N ALA A 209 -0.89 -15.47 6.13
CA ALA A 209 -1.20 -14.77 4.89
C ALA A 209 -2.58 -15.19 4.35
N THR A 210 -2.91 -16.48 4.40
CA THR A 210 -4.24 -16.99 4.03
C THR A 210 -5.33 -16.44 4.96
N LYS A 211 -5.12 -16.44 6.29
CA LYS A 211 -6.09 -15.83 7.23
C LYS A 211 -6.34 -14.34 6.92
N TYR A 212 -5.30 -13.56 6.62
CA TYR A 212 -5.47 -12.16 6.25
C TYR A 212 -6.20 -11.98 4.91
N HIS A 213 -5.96 -12.85 3.93
CA HIS A 213 -6.69 -12.86 2.67
C HIS A 213 -8.18 -13.09 2.89
N GLU A 214 -8.54 -14.12 3.67
CA GLU A 214 -9.94 -14.40 3.96
C GLU A 214 -10.60 -13.32 4.83
N LEU A 215 -9.86 -12.70 5.75
CA LEU A 215 -10.35 -11.54 6.50
C LEU A 215 -10.62 -10.34 5.61
N ALA A 216 -9.80 -10.12 4.58
CA ALA A 216 -10.04 -9.06 3.62
C ALA A 216 -11.35 -9.30 2.86
N HIS A 217 -11.62 -10.53 2.40
CA HIS A 217 -12.94 -10.89 1.84
C HIS A 217 -14.06 -10.73 2.87
N TRP A 218 -13.84 -11.16 4.10
CA TRP A 218 -14.80 -11.02 5.19
C TRP A 218 -15.22 -9.56 5.34
N THR A 219 -14.30 -8.58 5.34
CA THR A 219 -14.67 -7.15 5.39
C THR A 219 -15.58 -6.69 4.24
N GLY A 220 -15.64 -7.42 3.13
CA GLY A 220 -16.47 -7.10 1.96
C GLY A 220 -17.96 -7.42 2.12
N HIS A 221 -18.39 -8.04 3.22
CA HIS A 221 -19.81 -8.32 3.49
C HIS A 221 -20.68 -7.06 3.50
N THR A 222 -21.98 -7.24 3.22
CA THR A 222 -22.98 -6.18 3.11
C THR A 222 -23.15 -5.38 4.40
N SER A 223 -22.91 -5.98 5.56
CA SER A 223 -22.93 -5.29 6.87
C SER A 223 -21.63 -4.53 7.21
N ARG A 224 -20.61 -4.59 6.33
CA ARG A 224 -19.28 -4.00 6.56
C ARG A 224 -18.93 -3.02 5.45
N LEU A 225 -18.10 -3.41 4.48
CA LEU A 225 -17.66 -2.54 3.38
C LEU A 225 -18.45 -2.75 2.08
N ASP A 226 -19.41 -3.69 2.07
CA ASP A 226 -20.37 -3.93 0.99
C ASP A 226 -19.74 -3.97 -0.41
N ARG A 227 -18.82 -4.91 -0.61
CA ARG A 227 -18.03 -5.05 -1.85
C ARG A 227 -18.37 -6.29 -2.67
N LEU A 228 -19.15 -7.22 -2.10
CA LEU A 228 -19.34 -8.56 -2.65
C LEU A 228 -20.59 -8.74 -3.52
N GLY A 229 -21.35 -7.68 -3.78
CA GLY A 229 -22.63 -7.75 -4.52
C GLY A 229 -22.54 -8.51 -5.85
N ASP A 230 -21.55 -8.19 -6.69
CA ASP A 230 -21.36 -8.82 -8.00
C ASP A 230 -20.31 -9.94 -8.00
N TYR A 231 -19.76 -10.30 -6.84
CA TYR A 231 -18.63 -11.23 -6.71
C TYR A 231 -18.93 -12.62 -7.30
N PHE A 232 -20.17 -13.10 -7.12
CA PHE A 232 -20.57 -14.46 -7.53
C PHE A 232 -21.12 -14.54 -8.94
N THR A 233 -21.41 -13.40 -9.57
CA THR A 233 -22.13 -13.32 -10.85
C THR A 233 -21.28 -12.74 -11.98
N ASP A 234 -20.27 -11.93 -11.67
CA ASP A 234 -19.39 -11.30 -12.65
C ASP A 234 -17.92 -11.71 -12.44
N ARG A 235 -17.31 -12.29 -13.48
CA ARG A 235 -15.90 -12.73 -13.45
C ARG A 235 -14.91 -11.58 -13.20
N LYS A 236 -15.16 -10.40 -13.76
CA LYS A 236 -14.33 -9.20 -13.54
C LYS A 236 -14.49 -8.68 -12.12
N ALA A 237 -15.71 -8.69 -11.57
CA ALA A 237 -15.94 -8.31 -10.18
C ALA A 237 -15.26 -9.27 -9.21
N LYS A 238 -15.38 -10.58 -9.44
CA LYS A 238 -14.65 -11.61 -8.69
C LYS A 238 -13.15 -11.35 -8.71
N PHE A 239 -12.58 -11.22 -9.90
CA PHE A 239 -11.14 -10.97 -10.07
C PHE A 239 -10.69 -9.68 -9.38
N HIS A 240 -11.47 -8.61 -9.47
CA HIS A 240 -11.17 -7.36 -8.77
C HIS A 240 -11.16 -7.53 -7.25
N GLU A 241 -12.09 -8.30 -6.68
CA GLU A 241 -12.14 -8.53 -5.23
C GLU A 241 -11.00 -9.45 -4.76
N GLU A 242 -10.59 -10.45 -5.55
CA GLU A 242 -9.37 -11.21 -5.26
C GLU A 242 -8.15 -10.28 -5.19
N LEU A 243 -8.05 -9.27 -6.09
CA LEU A 243 -6.98 -8.28 -6.00
C LEU A 243 -7.02 -7.50 -4.67
N VAL A 244 -8.23 -7.14 -4.25
CA VAL A 244 -8.44 -6.40 -2.99
C VAL A 244 -7.96 -7.23 -1.82
N ALA A 245 -8.32 -8.52 -1.78
CA ALA A 245 -7.93 -9.42 -0.71
C ALA A 245 -6.42 -9.66 -0.67
N GLU A 246 -5.80 -9.86 -1.83
CA GLU A 246 -4.35 -10.03 -1.96
C GLU A 246 -3.57 -8.80 -1.49
N LEU A 247 -3.95 -7.61 -1.96
CA LEU A 247 -3.29 -6.37 -1.59
C LEU A 247 -3.47 -6.05 -0.10
N ALA A 248 -4.63 -6.36 0.47
CA ALA A 248 -4.89 -6.18 1.90
C ALA A 248 -4.08 -7.17 2.74
N SER A 249 -4.01 -8.44 2.33
CA SER A 249 -3.21 -9.47 2.99
C SER A 249 -1.73 -9.11 3.00
N ALA A 250 -1.18 -8.72 1.85
CA ALA A 250 0.21 -8.26 1.73
C ALA A 250 0.49 -7.04 2.63
N THR A 251 -0.43 -6.08 2.67
CA THR A 251 -0.31 -4.88 3.51
C THR A 251 -0.31 -5.23 5.01
N LEU A 252 -1.23 -6.10 5.45
CA LEU A 252 -1.29 -6.55 6.85
C LEU A 252 -0.04 -7.35 7.23
N GLY A 253 0.40 -8.27 6.37
CA GLY A 253 1.62 -9.02 6.59
C GLY A 253 2.84 -8.13 6.72
N ALA A 254 2.97 -7.11 5.87
CA ALA A 254 4.04 -6.13 5.97
C ALA A 254 4.03 -5.34 7.28
N MET A 255 2.85 -5.03 7.85
CA MET A 255 2.76 -4.32 9.14
C MET A 255 3.31 -5.13 10.32
N ILE A 256 3.44 -6.45 10.19
CA ILE A 256 3.87 -7.36 11.27
C ILE A 256 5.12 -8.17 10.90
N GLY A 257 5.83 -7.76 9.85
CA GLY A 257 7.09 -8.38 9.46
C GLY A 257 6.93 -9.78 8.88
N LEU A 258 5.72 -10.15 8.43
CA LEU A 258 5.57 -11.34 7.61
C LEU A 258 6.32 -11.12 6.30
N ALA A 259 7.35 -11.92 6.07
CA ALA A 259 7.91 -12.12 4.75
C ALA A 259 6.76 -12.53 3.80
N PRO A 260 6.59 -11.92 2.62
CA PRO A 260 5.71 -12.43 1.57
C PRO A 260 5.99 -13.90 1.24
N SER A 261 5.39 -14.84 1.96
CA SER A 261 5.55 -16.26 1.70
C SER A 261 4.82 -16.66 0.42
N HIS A 262 5.42 -17.60 -0.31
CA HIS A 262 5.01 -18.06 -1.63
C HIS A 262 3.55 -18.56 -1.67
N LEU A 263 2.81 -18.12 -2.68
CA LEU A 263 1.59 -18.77 -3.17
C LEU A 263 1.86 -19.30 -4.57
N GLU A 264 1.78 -20.63 -4.72
CA GLU A 264 2.00 -21.38 -5.95
C GLU A 264 1.11 -20.90 -7.12
N ASP A 265 1.60 -21.13 -8.34
CA ASP A 265 1.03 -20.81 -9.66
C ASP A 265 1.04 -19.33 -10.13
N HIS A 266 2.21 -18.70 -10.01
CA HIS A 266 2.46 -17.30 -10.39
C HIS A 266 2.17 -16.94 -11.85
N ALA A 267 2.34 -17.83 -12.83
CA ALA A 267 2.34 -17.44 -14.24
C ALA A 267 0.97 -17.03 -14.79
N ALA A 268 -0.09 -17.78 -14.44
CA ALA A 268 -1.44 -17.53 -14.95
C ALA A 268 -2.02 -16.22 -14.38
N TYR A 269 -1.84 -15.99 -13.08
CA TYR A 269 -2.36 -14.79 -12.42
C TYR A 269 -1.62 -13.52 -12.83
N ILE A 270 -0.29 -13.56 -12.99
CA ILE A 270 0.50 -12.40 -13.45
C ILE A 270 0.02 -11.90 -14.80
N SER A 271 -0.23 -12.82 -15.75
CA SER A 271 -0.70 -12.47 -17.09
C SER A 271 -2.08 -11.80 -17.05
N ASP A 272 -3.00 -12.35 -16.25
CA ASP A 272 -4.34 -11.78 -16.06
C ASP A 272 -4.28 -10.40 -15.37
N TRP A 273 -3.37 -10.21 -14.40
CA TRP A 273 -3.14 -8.91 -13.76
C TRP A 273 -2.56 -7.88 -14.72
N ALA A 274 -1.53 -8.24 -15.49
CA ALA A 274 -0.92 -7.34 -16.46
C ALA A 274 -1.96 -6.86 -17.48
N LYS A 275 -2.80 -7.78 -17.95
CA LYS A 275 -3.91 -7.47 -18.84
C LYS A 275 -4.92 -6.52 -18.19
N LEU A 276 -5.37 -6.78 -16.97
CA LEU A 276 -6.31 -5.91 -16.27
C LEU A 276 -5.73 -4.50 -16.08
N VAL A 277 -4.48 -4.39 -15.65
CA VAL A 277 -3.83 -3.09 -15.42
C VAL A 277 -3.73 -2.31 -16.74
N ARG A 278 -3.35 -2.97 -17.85
CA ARG A 278 -3.33 -2.35 -19.19
C ARG A 278 -4.71 -1.87 -19.65
N GLU A 279 -5.72 -2.71 -19.51
CA GLU A 279 -7.08 -2.44 -20.00
C GLU A 279 -7.84 -1.45 -19.09
N SER A 280 -7.57 -1.49 -17.78
CA SER A 280 -8.26 -0.68 -16.78
C SER A 280 -7.30 -0.23 -15.66
N PRO A 281 -6.45 0.78 -15.93
CA PRO A 281 -5.59 1.43 -14.92
C PRO A 281 -6.29 1.80 -13.62
N ARG A 282 -7.54 2.26 -13.73
CA ARG A 282 -8.36 2.69 -12.60
C ARG A 282 -8.81 1.50 -11.75
N ALA A 283 -8.93 0.30 -12.31
CA ALA A 283 -9.28 -0.90 -11.55
C ALA A 283 -8.17 -1.24 -10.55
N PHE A 284 -6.89 -1.16 -10.94
CA PHE A 284 -5.79 -1.39 -10.01
C PHE A 284 -5.77 -0.36 -8.87
N LEU A 285 -5.94 0.93 -9.19
CA LEU A 285 -6.01 1.97 -8.16
C LEU A 285 -7.24 1.83 -7.27
N SER A 286 -8.37 1.39 -7.85
CA SER A 286 -9.59 1.08 -7.09
C SER A 286 -9.39 -0.10 -6.16
N ALA A 287 -8.73 -1.16 -6.61
CA ALA A 287 -8.38 -2.31 -5.78
C ALA A 287 -7.45 -1.90 -4.64
N GLY A 288 -6.39 -1.13 -4.91
CA GLY A 288 -5.52 -0.59 -3.87
C GLY A 288 -6.26 0.29 -2.85
N ALA A 289 -7.22 1.11 -3.29
CA ALA A 289 -8.04 1.92 -2.40
C ALA A 289 -9.00 1.07 -1.54
N LYS A 290 -9.65 0.05 -2.13
CA LYS A 290 -10.53 -0.87 -1.42
C LYS A 290 -9.77 -1.78 -0.45
N ALA A 291 -8.56 -2.21 -0.83
CA ALA A 291 -7.66 -2.95 0.05
C ALA A 291 -7.25 -2.10 1.26
N GLN A 292 -6.87 -0.84 1.03
CA GLN A 292 -6.59 0.09 2.13
C GLN A 292 -7.81 0.26 3.04
N ALA A 293 -9.01 0.41 2.49
CA ALA A 293 -10.23 0.51 3.27
C ALA A 293 -10.51 -0.75 4.11
N ALA A 294 -10.25 -1.95 3.57
CA ALA A 294 -10.34 -3.20 4.32
C ALA A 294 -9.35 -3.24 5.50
N VAL A 295 -8.09 -2.88 5.25
CA VAL A 295 -7.04 -2.80 6.28
C VAL A 295 -7.40 -1.78 7.37
N ASP A 296 -7.82 -0.58 6.97
CA ASP A 296 -8.21 0.47 7.91
C ASP A 296 -9.41 0.03 8.76
N TRP A 297 -10.39 -0.62 8.14
CA TRP A 297 -11.56 -1.14 8.86
C TRP A 297 -11.14 -2.17 9.90
N LEU A 298 -10.29 -3.12 9.54
CA LEU A 298 -9.78 -4.14 10.48
C LEU A 298 -9.02 -3.50 11.65
N ILE A 299 -8.13 -2.54 11.36
CA ILE A 299 -7.36 -1.82 12.38
C ILE A 299 -8.27 -0.98 13.28
N ALA A 300 -9.29 -0.33 12.73
CA ALA A 300 -10.23 0.46 13.52
C ALA A 300 -11.01 -0.40 14.53
N HIS A 301 -11.24 -1.69 14.23
CA HIS A 301 -12.03 -2.59 15.08
C HIS A 301 -11.18 -3.48 16.01
N ALA A 302 -9.95 -3.83 15.63
CA ALA A 302 -9.07 -4.70 16.43
C ALA A 302 -7.76 -4.06 16.91
N GLY A 303 -7.51 -2.80 16.55
CA GLY A 303 -6.24 -2.10 16.78
C GLY A 303 -5.15 -2.53 15.80
N HIS A 304 -3.96 -1.95 15.93
CA HIS A 304 -2.82 -2.28 15.06
C HIS A 304 -2.46 -3.77 15.21
N PRO A 305 -2.23 -4.51 14.10
CA PRO A 305 -2.00 -5.95 14.15
C PRO A 305 -0.75 -6.31 14.96
N ALA A 306 0.31 -5.50 14.92
CA ALA A 306 1.54 -5.70 15.70
C ALA A 306 1.37 -5.59 17.24
N GLY A 307 0.22 -5.13 17.74
CA GLY A 307 0.05 -4.75 19.15
C GLY A 307 0.80 -3.46 19.52
N PRO A 308 0.86 -3.10 20.82
CA PRO A 308 1.49 -1.85 21.28
C PRO A 308 3.04 -1.85 21.27
N SER A 309 3.72 -2.88 20.79
CA SER A 309 5.18 -2.99 20.88
C SER A 309 5.85 -2.60 19.54
N LEU A 310 6.28 -1.36 19.44
CA LEU A 310 7.43 -0.98 18.61
C LEU A 310 8.65 -0.95 19.52
N THR A 311 9.19 -2.12 19.87
CA THR A 311 10.50 -2.18 20.53
C THR A 311 11.56 -2.08 19.45
N ALA A 312 12.26 -0.95 19.42
CA ALA A 312 13.27 -0.66 18.43
C ALA A 312 14.55 -1.47 18.73
N HIS A 313 15.08 -2.15 17.72
CA HIS A 313 16.49 -2.52 17.70
C HIS A 313 17.30 -1.38 17.09
N THR A 314 17.36 -0.26 17.79
CA THR A 314 18.27 0.85 17.49
C THR A 314 18.90 1.34 18.79
N SER A 315 20.09 1.92 18.68
CA SER A 315 20.74 2.52 19.84
C SER A 315 19.82 3.60 20.44
N GLU A 316 19.83 3.78 21.76
CA GLU A 316 18.96 4.77 22.46
C GLU A 316 19.02 6.16 21.80
N ALA A 317 20.17 6.55 21.26
CA ALA A 317 20.40 7.80 20.56
C ALA A 317 19.59 7.97 19.26
N GLU A 318 19.33 6.89 18.52
CA GLU A 318 18.55 6.93 17.26
C GLU A 318 17.05 6.96 17.53
N VAL A 319 16.60 6.30 18.60
CA VAL A 319 15.19 6.34 19.05
C VAL A 319 14.84 7.75 19.57
N GLU A 320 15.74 8.37 20.33
CA GLU A 320 15.56 9.72 20.87
C GLU A 320 15.49 10.77 19.76
N ALA A 321 16.31 10.64 18.70
CA ALA A 321 16.28 11.51 17.54
C ALA A 321 14.98 11.42 16.73
N LEU A 322 14.43 10.20 16.54
CA LEU A 322 13.16 9.99 15.84
C LEU A 322 11.97 10.59 16.63
N THR A 323 11.96 10.36 17.94
CA THR A 323 10.90 10.82 18.86
C THR A 323 10.89 12.35 18.95
N SER A 324 12.07 12.97 19.01
CA SER A 324 12.23 14.42 19.01
C SER A 324 11.77 15.07 17.70
N TYR A 325 12.09 14.47 16.55
CA TYR A 325 11.65 14.96 15.24
C TYR A 325 10.12 14.91 15.09
N GLN A 326 9.49 13.80 15.50
CA GLN A 326 8.03 13.64 15.48
C GLN A 326 7.32 14.61 16.42
N ALA A 327 7.87 14.86 17.61
CA ALA A 327 7.33 15.82 18.58
C ALA A 327 7.48 17.28 18.12
N SER A 328 8.46 17.59 17.27
CA SER A 328 8.76 18.96 16.83
C SER A 328 7.85 19.49 15.71
N GLY A 329 6.86 18.72 15.27
CA GLY A 329 5.86 19.18 14.29
C GLY A 329 6.47 19.41 12.90
N GLY A 330 7.29 18.46 12.43
CA GLY A 330 7.88 18.44 11.09
C GLY A 330 6.89 18.92 10.05
N VAL A 331 7.26 20.01 9.36
CA VAL A 331 6.41 20.82 8.47
C VAL A 331 5.42 19.94 7.69
N HIS A 332 4.14 20.01 8.07
CA HIS A 332 3.03 19.41 7.33
C HIS A 332 2.89 20.08 5.95
N ALA A 333 3.71 19.64 5.00
CA ALA A 333 3.44 19.79 3.59
C ALA A 333 3.03 18.41 3.08
N SER A 334 1.72 18.22 2.98
CA SER A 334 1.08 17.03 2.42
C SER A 334 1.74 16.65 1.08
N VAL A 335 2.31 15.44 1.03
CA VAL A 335 2.68 14.74 -0.22
C VAL A 335 1.65 13.68 -0.54
#